data_AF-A0A6B1GYJ6-F1
#
_entry.id   AF-A0A6B1GYJ6-F1
#
_cell.length_a   1.000
_cell.length_b   1.000
_cell.length_c   1.000
_cell.angle_alpha   90.00
_cell.angle_beta   90.00
_cell.angle_gamma   90.00
#
_symmetry.space_group_name_H-M   'P 1'
#
loop_
_entity.id
_entity.type
_entity.pdbx_description
1 polymer ?
#
loop_
_entity_poly.entity_id
_entity_poly.type
_entity_poly.pdbx_seq_one_letter_code
_entity_poly.pdbx_strand_id
1 'polypeptide(L)'
;DLVAAANVLRGRKVADGLRVLVVPGSDAVKRQAERDGLAQVFVDAGAEWREAGCSMCLAMNGDQLAPGQYAVSTSNRNFEGRQGAGGRTFLASPLTAAASAITGRVTDVREVLS
;
A
#
# COMPACT_ATOMS: atom_id res chain seq x y z
N ASP A 1 -8.57 6.62 -4.73
CA ASP A 1 -7.31 5.97 -4.28
C ASP A 1 -7.02 4.65 -4.98
N LEU A 2 -7.83 3.60 -4.77
CA LEU A 2 -7.58 2.28 -5.38
C LEU A 2 -7.44 2.33 -6.91
N VAL A 3 -8.31 3.06 -7.61
CA VAL A 3 -8.21 3.24 -9.07
C VAL A 3 -6.86 3.85 -9.49
N ALA A 4 -6.41 4.88 -8.78
CA ALA A 4 -5.14 5.56 -9.09
C ALA A 4 -3.94 4.63 -8.87
N ALA A 5 -3.90 3.91 -7.75
CA ALA A 5 -2.85 2.93 -7.48
C ALA A 5 -2.88 1.75 -8.47
N ALA A 6 -4.06 1.26 -8.83
CA ALA A 6 -4.22 0.19 -9.80
C ALA A 6 -3.72 0.59 -11.20
N ASN A 7 -3.94 1.84 -11.63
CA ASN A 7 -3.39 2.33 -12.89
C ASN A 7 -1.86 2.34 -12.90
N VAL A 8 -1.23 2.61 -11.75
CA VAL A 8 0.23 2.48 -11.60
C VAL A 8 0.66 1.01 -11.54
N LEU A 9 -0.10 0.10 -10.91
CA LEU A 9 0.35 -1.28 -10.75
C LEU A 9 0.01 -2.21 -11.93
N ARG A 10 -0.95 -1.83 -12.79
CA ARG A 10 -1.42 -2.67 -13.90
C ARG A 10 -0.28 -3.09 -14.83
N GLY A 11 -0.14 -4.39 -15.02
CA GLY A 11 0.89 -5.00 -15.88
C GLY A 11 2.31 -4.93 -15.30
N ARG A 12 2.49 -4.45 -14.06
CA ARG A 12 3.77 -4.36 -13.37
C ARG A 12 3.77 -5.25 -12.13
N LYS A 13 4.95 -5.48 -11.56
CA LYS A 13 5.14 -6.29 -10.35
C LYS A 13 5.75 -5.43 -9.24
N VAL A 14 5.40 -5.75 -8.00
CA VAL A 14 6.07 -5.24 -6.81
C VAL A 14 7.53 -5.70 -6.84
N ALA A 15 8.44 -4.83 -6.42
CA ALA A 15 9.87 -5.13 -6.36
C ALA A 15 10.18 -6.26 -5.37
N ASP A 16 11.19 -7.06 -5.69
CA ASP A 16 11.58 -8.22 -4.87
C ASP A 16 11.90 -7.82 -3.42
N GLY A 17 11.45 -8.65 -2.48
CA GLY A 17 11.67 -8.44 -1.04
C GLY A 17 10.77 -7.38 -0.40
N LEU A 18 9.88 -6.72 -1.16
CA LEU A 18 8.87 -5.85 -0.59
C LEU A 18 7.58 -6.59 -0.25
N ARG A 19 6.97 -6.17 0.87
CA ARG A 19 5.61 -6.55 1.25
C ARG A 19 4.68 -5.37 1.01
N VAL A 20 3.62 -5.56 0.23
CA VAL A 20 2.67 -4.50 -0.10
C VAL A 20 1.27 -4.92 0.33
N LEU A 21 0.62 -4.09 1.15
CA LEU A 21 -0.73 -4.31 1.65
C LEU A 21 -1.69 -3.35 0.95
N VAL A 22 -2.81 -3.87 0.45
CA VAL A 22 -3.91 -3.07 -0.10
C VAL A 22 -5.16 -3.37 0.70
N VAL A 23 -5.60 -2.37 1.46
CA VAL A 23 -6.67 -2.51 2.45
C VAL A 23 -7.77 -1.50 2.12
N PRO A 24 -8.97 -1.94 1.69
CA PRO A 24 -10.08 -1.04 1.41
C PRO A 24 -10.58 -0.35 2.69
N GLY A 25 -11.02 0.91 2.57
CA GLY A 25 -11.53 1.66 3.71
C GLY A 25 -12.90 1.22 4.22
N SER A 26 -13.65 0.41 3.45
CA SER A 26 -14.95 -0.16 3.84
C SER A 26 -15.32 -1.36 2.98
N ASP A 27 -16.23 -2.22 3.46
CA ASP A 27 -16.72 -3.36 2.69
C ASP A 27 -17.42 -2.96 1.39
N ALA A 28 -18.11 -1.81 1.40
CA ALA A 28 -18.74 -1.28 0.20
C ALA A 28 -17.70 -0.96 -0.88
N VAL A 29 -16.58 -0.33 -0.50
CA VAL A 29 -15.46 -0.05 -1.40
C VAL A 29 -14.77 -1.34 -1.85
N LYS A 30 -14.57 -2.31 -0.95
CA LYS A 30 -14.00 -3.61 -1.29
C LYS A 30 -14.82 -4.32 -2.37
N ARG A 31 -16.13 -4.47 -2.13
CA ARG A 31 -17.04 -5.12 -3.09
C ARG A 31 -17.07 -4.40 -4.44
N GLN A 32 -17.02 -3.07 -4.44
CA GLN A 32 -16.95 -2.31 -5.68
C GLN A 32 -15.64 -2.56 -6.43
N ALA A 33 -14.50 -2.50 -5.73
CA ALA A 33 -13.18 -2.75 -6.32
C ALA A 33 -13.04 -4.17 -6.87
N GLU A 34 -13.68 -5.16 -6.24
CA GLU A 34 -13.73 -6.53 -6.74
C GLU A 34 -14.58 -6.66 -8.01
N ARG A 35 -15.78 -6.05 -8.03
CA ARG A 35 -16.62 -6.00 -9.24
C ARG A 35 -15.94 -5.32 -10.41
N ASP A 36 -15.18 -4.26 -10.14
CA ASP A 36 -14.46 -3.49 -11.17
C ASP A 36 -13.13 -4.16 -11.59
N GLY A 37 -12.78 -5.31 -11.02
CA GLY A 37 -11.55 -6.04 -11.32
C GLY A 37 -10.27 -5.38 -10.77
N LEU A 38 -10.38 -4.36 -9.92
CA LEU A 38 -9.23 -3.68 -9.32
C LEU A 38 -8.49 -4.60 -8.35
N ALA A 39 -9.20 -5.45 -7.60
CA ALA A 39 -8.60 -6.42 -6.70
C ALA A 39 -7.60 -7.33 -7.43
N GLN A 40 -7.96 -7.80 -8.63
CA GLN A 40 -7.10 -8.66 -9.45
C GLN A 40 -5.83 -7.94 -9.89
N VAL A 41 -5.90 -6.63 -10.21
CA VAL A 41 -4.70 -5.84 -10.55
C VAL A 41 -3.69 -5.83 -9.41
N PHE A 42 -4.14 -5.72 -8.15
CA PHE A 42 -3.25 -5.73 -6.99
C PHE A 42 -2.65 -7.12 -6.75
N VAL A 43 -3.47 -8.16 -6.83
CA VAL A 43 -3.01 -9.56 -6.68
C VAL A 43 -2.00 -9.92 -7.77
N ASP A 44 -2.29 -9.55 -9.02
CA ASP A 44 -1.40 -9.76 -10.16
C ASP A 44 -0.09 -9.01 -9.99
N ALA A 45 -0.09 -7.82 -9.37
CA ALA A 45 1.14 -7.10 -9.07
C ALA A 45 1.97 -7.75 -7.95
N GLY A 46 1.41 -8.71 -7.21
CA GLY A 46 2.06 -9.37 -6.06
C GLY A 46 1.75 -8.70 -4.71
N ALA A 47 0.73 -7.85 -4.65
CA ALA A 47 0.28 -7.23 -3.40
C ALA A 47 -0.75 -8.10 -2.66
N GLU A 48 -0.79 -7.97 -1.34
CA GLU A 48 -1.80 -8.62 -0.49
C GLU A 48 -3.11 -7.81 -0.51
N TRP A 49 -4.15 -8.34 -1.16
CA TRP A 49 -5.52 -7.80 -1.07
C TRP A 49 -6.15 -8.22 0.26
N ARG A 50 -6.47 -7.25 1.12
CA ARG A 50 -6.94 -7.50 2.50
C ARG A 50 -8.44 -7.25 2.67
N GLU A 51 -8.97 -7.73 3.79
CA GLU A 51 -10.28 -7.34 4.29
C GLU A 51 -10.36 -5.84 4.58
N ALA A 52 -11.55 -5.27 4.45
CA ALA A 52 -11.72 -3.84 4.68
C ALA A 52 -11.44 -3.47 6.14
N GLY A 53 -10.81 -2.32 6.35
CA GLY A 53 -10.50 -1.83 7.68
C GLY A 53 -9.32 -0.86 7.71
N CYS A 54 -8.77 -0.65 8.91
CA CYS A 54 -7.72 0.33 9.12
C CYS A 54 -6.29 -0.24 9.01
N SER A 55 -6.12 -1.56 8.88
CA SER A 55 -4.80 -2.26 8.86
C SER A 55 -3.83 -1.70 9.91
N MET A 56 -2.62 -1.29 9.50
CA MET A 56 -1.56 -0.78 10.37
C MET A 56 -1.90 0.51 11.14
N CYS A 57 -3.09 1.11 10.99
CA CYS A 57 -3.41 2.41 11.59
C CYS A 57 -3.14 2.48 13.09
N LEU A 58 -3.23 1.37 13.84
CA LEU A 58 -2.83 1.31 15.27
C LEU A 58 -1.89 0.12 15.58
N ALA A 59 -1.44 -0.62 14.57
CA ALA A 59 -0.60 -1.82 14.73
C ALA A 59 -1.17 -2.91 15.70
N MET A 60 -2.49 -2.96 15.88
CA MET A 60 -3.14 -3.91 16.81
C MET A 60 -3.61 -5.21 16.12
N ASN A 61 -3.54 -5.27 14.79
CA ASN A 61 -4.25 -6.28 14.00
C ASN A 61 -3.28 -7.32 13.38
N GLY A 62 -2.05 -7.40 13.89
CA GLY A 62 -0.97 -8.25 13.36
C GLY A 62 -0.18 -7.63 12.20
N ASP A 63 -0.73 -6.62 11.51
CA ASP A 63 0.03 -5.79 10.58
C ASP A 63 0.81 -4.72 11.37
N GLN A 64 2.12 -4.90 11.51
CA GLN A 64 3.02 -3.96 12.17
C GLN A 64 4.42 -3.99 11.54
N LEU A 65 5.12 -2.86 11.62
CA LEU A 65 6.53 -2.76 11.30
C LEU A 65 7.38 -3.36 12.42
N ALA A 66 8.41 -4.10 12.04
CA ALA A 66 9.49 -4.48 12.95
C ALA A 66 10.48 -3.31 13.15
N PRO A 67 11.24 -3.31 14.26
CA PRO A 67 12.29 -2.31 14.47
C PRO A 67 13.25 -2.22 13.27
N GLY A 68 13.50 -0.99 12.81
CA GLY A 68 14.36 -0.71 11.65
C GLY A 68 13.68 -0.84 10.29
N GLN A 69 12.44 -1.32 10.21
CA GLN A 69 11.68 -1.33 8.96
C GLN A 69 11.13 0.05 8.61
N TYR A 70 11.02 0.27 7.29
CA TYR A 70 10.45 1.47 6.71
C TYR A 70 9.15 1.12 5.97
N ALA A 71 8.18 2.03 6.02
CA ALA A 71 6.97 1.98 5.21
C ALA A 71 6.76 3.26 4.42
N VAL A 72 6.20 3.12 3.22
CA VAL A 72 5.51 4.20 2.51
C VAL A 72 4.01 3.93 2.67
N SER A 73 3.30 4.84 3.33
CA SER A 73 1.92 4.63 3.75
C SER A 73 1.02 5.75 3.26
N THR A 74 -0.21 5.39 2.87
CA THR A 74 -1.29 6.34 2.58
C THR A 74 -2.13 6.67 3.82
N SER A 75 -1.66 6.31 5.01
CA SER A 75 -2.24 6.78 6.27
C SER A 75 -2.05 8.29 6.45
N ASN A 76 -2.69 8.86 7.47
CA ASN A 76 -2.58 10.29 7.77
C ASN A 76 -1.67 10.60 8.98
N ARG A 77 -1.03 9.58 9.56
CA ARG A 77 -0.23 9.70 10.80
C ARG A 77 0.99 8.80 10.72
N ASN A 78 2.14 9.34 11.10
CA ASN A 78 3.44 8.66 11.10
C ASN A 78 4.30 8.95 12.35
N PHE A 79 3.69 9.35 13.47
CA PHE A 79 4.45 9.52 14.70
C PHE A 79 5.05 8.18 15.17
N GLU A 80 6.12 8.26 15.96
CA GLU A 80 6.88 7.10 16.41
C GLU A 80 5.99 6.04 17.09
N GLY A 81 6.18 4.77 16.73
CA GLY A 81 5.41 3.65 17.29
C GLY A 81 4.03 3.45 16.69
N ARG A 82 3.51 4.39 15.87
CA ARG A 82 2.14 4.34 15.35
C ARG A 82 1.81 3.07 14.55
N GLN A 83 2.73 2.65 13.70
CA GLN A 83 2.58 1.46 12.85
C GLN A 83 3.50 0.31 13.29
N GLY A 84 4.07 0.40 14.49
CA GLY A 84 5.05 -0.55 15.01
C GLY A 84 6.20 0.17 15.71
N ALA A 85 6.62 -0.33 16.87
CA ALA A 85 7.71 0.23 17.65
C ALA A 85 9.05 0.12 16.88
N GLY A 86 9.81 1.22 16.83
CA GLY A 86 11.08 1.28 16.10
C GLY A 86 10.97 1.26 14.56
N GLY A 87 9.75 1.24 14.01
CA GLY A 87 9.50 1.41 12.57
C GLY A 87 9.37 2.88 12.17
N ARG A 88 9.60 3.19 10.90
CA ARG A 88 9.51 4.56 10.35
C ARG A 88 8.59 4.62 9.14
N THR A 89 7.64 5.56 9.15
CA THR A 89 6.69 5.73 8.05
C THR A 89 6.88 7.04 7.32
N PHE A 90 6.95 6.97 5.99
CA PHE A 90 6.74 8.10 5.09
C PHE A 90 5.28 8.17 4.66
N LEU A 91 4.65 9.32 4.85
CA LEU A 91 3.30 9.57 4.36
C LEU A 91 3.35 9.93 2.88
N ALA A 92 2.50 9.31 2.07
CA ALA A 92 2.51 9.50 0.63
C ALA A 92 1.11 9.36 0.03
N SER A 93 0.94 9.90 -1.18
CA SER A 93 -0.26 9.65 -1.98
C SER A 93 -0.31 8.19 -2.47
N PRO A 94 -1.49 7.67 -2.86
CA PRO A 94 -1.61 6.33 -3.44
C PRO A 94 -0.73 6.13 -4.68
N LEU A 95 -0.57 7.18 -5.48
CA LEU A 95 0.29 7.18 -6.68
C LEU A 95 1.76 6.97 -6.30
N THR A 96 2.25 7.73 -5.33
CA THR A 96 3.66 7.65 -4.87
C THR A 96 3.94 6.32 -4.16
N ALA A 97 2.99 5.82 -3.37
CA ALA A 97 3.10 4.52 -2.72
C ALA A 97 3.17 3.38 -3.76
N ALA A 98 2.31 3.42 -4.79
CA ALA A 98 2.33 2.45 -5.88
C ALA A 98 3.63 2.54 -6.72
N ALA A 99 4.12 3.75 -7.01
CA ALA A 99 5.40 3.94 -7.69
C ALA A 99 6.57 3.40 -6.87
N SER A 100 6.56 3.62 -5.55
CA SER A 100 7.61 3.12 -4.67
C SER A 100 7.56 1.59 -4.53
N ALA A 101 6.37 0.99 -4.61
CA ALA A 101 6.19 -0.45 -4.58
C ALA A 101 6.80 -1.17 -5.80
N ILE A 102 6.74 -0.56 -6.99
CA ILE A 102 7.31 -1.15 -8.21
C ILE A 102 8.83 -0.94 -8.31
N THR A 103 9.38 0.14 -7.76
CA THR A 103 10.81 0.45 -7.87
C THR A 103 11.65 -0.02 -6.68
N GLY A 104 11.03 -0.42 -5.57
CA GLY A 104 11.77 -0.84 -4.37
C GLY A 104 12.27 0.30 -3.49
N ARG A 105 11.99 1.56 -3.84
CA ARG A 105 12.50 2.77 -3.17
C ARG A 105 11.51 3.92 -3.24
N VAL A 106 11.63 4.90 -2.34
CA VAL A 106 10.83 6.13 -2.41
C VAL A 106 11.04 6.79 -3.77
N THR A 107 9.96 6.94 -4.55
CA THR A 107 10.03 7.29 -5.97
C THR A 107 9.02 8.38 -6.32
N ASP A 108 9.46 9.35 -7.11
CA ASP A 108 8.55 10.30 -7.75
C ASP A 108 7.70 9.58 -8.80
N VAL A 109 6.38 9.66 -8.68
CA VAL A 109 5.45 8.95 -9.58
C VAL A 109 5.66 9.33 -11.06
N ARG A 110 6.20 10.51 -11.35
CA ARG A 110 6.46 10.95 -12.74
C ARG A 110 7.51 10.10 -13.44
N GLU A 111 8.39 9.42 -12.70
CA GLU A 111 9.39 8.50 -13.25
C GLU A 111 8.77 7.21 -13.82
N VAL A 112 7.51 6.88 -13.47
CA VAL A 112 6.84 5.62 -13.84
C VAL A 112 5.55 5.81 -14.64
N LEU A 113 5.09 7.05 -14.79
CA LEU A 113 3.92 7.44 -15.58
C LEU A 113 4.28 8.02 -16.95
N SER A 114 5.57 8.26 -17.21
CA SER A 114 6.10 8.72 -18.49
C SER A 114 6.09 7.64 -19.56
#